data_AF-A0A950AM04-F1
#
_entry.id   AF-A0A950AM04-F1
#
_cell.length_a   1.000
_cell.length_b   1.000
_cell.length_c   1.000
_cell.angle_alpha   90.00
_cell.angle_beta   90.00
_cell.angle_gamma   90.00
#
_symmetry.space_group_name_H-M   'P 1'
#
loop_
_entity.id
_entity.type
_entity.pdbx_description
1 polymer ?
#
loop_
_entity_poly.entity_id
_entity_poly.type
_entity_poly.pdbx_seq_one_letter_code
_entity_poly.pdbx_strand_id
1 'polypeptide(L)'
;MKTNVAIMQLARVTIFLSTLVICQTNFEVYAQSGSGTSTETRQNIPDAELIDQDGKSVHLYTDLVKGRVAALSFIFTTCTTICPLIGADLGRLQTELGQALGGNIVLISVSVDPATDTPERMKAWGAQFGAKPGWSLLTGDKQTVDQLLKRVGLYTPDIQSHSPFLVLINDRTGDWTRVSALETPPAKIAEILQKMTETSPAERYFGDALLTNQDGKPLRLYTDILKGNVVIINSFYSTCSSVCRVTIPVLKQLQE
;
A
#
# COMPACT_ATOMS: atom_id res chain seq x y z
N MET A 1 56.19 4.31 79.22
CA MET A 1 55.48 3.07 79.60
C MET A 1 55.05 2.38 78.31
N LYS A 2 55.83 1.39 77.89
CA LYS A 2 55.44 -0.03 77.78
C LYS A 2 54.39 -0.30 76.69
N THR A 3 54.81 -0.74 75.50
CA THR A 3 54.91 -2.15 75.02
C THR A 3 53.58 -2.71 74.51
N ASN A 4 53.69 -3.39 73.36
CA ASN A 4 52.92 -4.52 72.83
C ASN A 4 52.13 -4.21 71.55
N VAL A 5 52.11 -5.02 70.49
CA VAL A 5 52.71 -6.33 70.09
C VAL A 5 52.37 -6.40 68.57
N ALA A 6 53.34 -6.48 67.65
CA ALA A 6 53.67 -7.62 66.77
C ALA A 6 52.48 -8.58 66.43
N ILE A 7 52.28 -9.06 65.20
CA ILE A 7 52.78 -10.37 64.71
C ILE A 7 52.09 -10.68 63.35
N MET A 8 52.90 -11.21 62.41
CA MET A 8 52.68 -12.26 61.37
C MET A 8 51.27 -12.51 60.77
N GLN A 9 51.07 -12.97 59.54
CA GLN A 9 51.92 -13.67 58.59
C GLN A 9 51.25 -13.65 57.20
N LEU A 10 52.08 -13.91 56.19
CA LEU A 10 51.74 -14.12 54.78
C LEU A 10 50.72 -15.25 54.55
N ALA A 11 49.89 -15.08 53.51
CA ALA A 11 49.43 -16.20 52.71
C ALA A 11 49.31 -15.77 51.24
N ARG A 12 50.21 -16.31 50.41
CA ARG A 12 50.08 -16.34 48.95
C ARG A 12 48.80 -17.09 48.60
N VAL A 13 47.90 -16.49 47.83
CA VAL A 13 46.84 -17.22 47.15
C VAL A 13 47.10 -17.17 45.66
N THR A 14 47.51 -18.33 45.17
CA THR A 14 47.71 -18.73 43.78
C THR A 14 46.44 -18.46 42.98
N ILE A 15 46.54 -17.68 41.90
CA ILE A 15 45.46 -17.49 40.94
C ILE A 15 45.29 -18.80 40.17
N PHE A 16 44.25 -19.56 40.51
CA PHE A 16 43.80 -20.70 39.72
C PHE A 16 43.17 -20.18 38.44
N LEU A 17 43.84 -20.49 37.32
CA LEU A 17 43.37 -20.27 35.97
C LEU A 17 42.15 -21.18 35.73
N SER A 18 40.95 -20.66 35.97
CA SER A 18 39.71 -21.33 35.59
C SER A 18 39.55 -21.21 34.07
N THR A 19 39.73 -22.32 33.38
CA THR A 19 39.34 -22.52 32.00
C THR A 19 37.84 -22.29 31.87
N LEU A 20 37.46 -21.07 31.48
CA LEU A 20 36.11 -20.76 31.05
C LEU A 20 35.91 -21.48 29.71
N VAL A 21 35.12 -22.55 29.75
CA VAL A 21 34.58 -23.23 28.57
C VAL A 21 33.79 -22.19 27.78
N ILE A 22 34.41 -21.62 26.74
CA ILE A 22 33.69 -20.85 25.74
C ILE A 22 32.91 -21.90 24.94
N CYS A 23 31.63 -22.03 25.29
CA CYS A 23 30.64 -22.72 24.47
C CYS A 23 30.70 -22.09 23.08
N GLN A 24 31.32 -22.78 22.13
CA GLN A 24 31.24 -22.44 20.71
C GLN A 24 29.82 -22.74 20.25
N THR A 25 28.91 -21.78 20.45
CA THR A 25 27.73 -21.71 19.61
C THR A 25 28.21 -21.21 18.25
N ASN A 26 28.35 -22.16 17.31
CA ASN A 26 28.39 -21.85 15.90
C ASN A 26 27.06 -21.17 15.54
N PHE A 27 27.00 -19.86 15.73
CA PHE A 27 25.98 -19.04 15.11
C PHE A 27 26.40 -18.90 13.64
N GLU A 28 26.14 -19.94 12.85
CA GLU A 28 25.96 -19.75 11.42
C GLU A 28 24.79 -18.78 11.28
N VAL A 29 25.13 -17.51 11.12
CA VAL A 29 24.22 -16.53 10.53
C VAL A 29 23.97 -17.04 9.12
N TYR A 30 22.95 -17.88 8.96
CA TYR A 30 22.26 -18.01 7.69
C TYR A 30 21.73 -16.63 7.38
N ALA A 31 22.54 -15.85 6.66
CA ALA A 31 22.05 -14.76 5.86
C ALA A 31 21.07 -15.42 4.88
N GLN A 32 19.78 -15.42 5.25
CA GLN A 32 18.76 -15.69 4.28
C GLN A 32 18.92 -14.62 3.21
N SER A 33 19.51 -15.05 2.09
CA SER A 33 19.38 -14.37 0.82
C SER A 33 17.89 -14.19 0.58
N GLY A 34 17.39 -13.00 0.89
CA GLY A 34 16.08 -12.52 0.47
C GLY A 34 16.06 -12.38 -1.04
N SER A 35 16.11 -13.51 -1.73
CA SER A 35 15.66 -13.68 -3.11
C SER A 35 14.17 -14.03 -3.07
N GLY A 36 13.41 -13.17 -2.39
CA GLY A 36 11.97 -13.10 -2.54
C GLY A 36 11.69 -11.85 -3.33
N THR A 37 11.66 -11.94 -4.65
CA THR A 37 10.73 -11.08 -5.38
C THR A 37 9.39 -11.30 -4.71
N SER A 38 8.93 -10.34 -3.90
CA SER A 38 7.57 -10.34 -3.38
C SER A 38 6.63 -10.04 -4.54
N THR A 39 6.51 -11.00 -5.44
CA THR A 39 5.33 -11.24 -6.25
C THR A 39 4.29 -11.94 -5.37
N GLU A 40 4.16 -11.54 -4.10
CA GLU A 40 3.00 -11.89 -3.29
C GLU A 40 1.85 -11.02 -3.80
N THR A 41 1.21 -11.56 -4.83
CA THR A 41 -0.16 -11.31 -5.26
C THR A 41 -0.53 -9.84 -5.43
N ARG A 42 0.01 -9.18 -6.46
CA ARG A 42 -0.69 -8.05 -7.09
C ARG A 42 -2.10 -8.58 -7.41
N GLN A 43 -3.12 -8.16 -6.66
CA GLN A 43 -4.47 -8.64 -6.87
C GLN A 43 -4.92 -8.08 -8.21
N ASN A 44 -4.75 -8.88 -9.26
CA ASN A 44 -5.08 -8.45 -10.60
C ASN A 44 -6.60 -8.34 -10.68
N ILE A 45 -7.12 -7.12 -10.72
CA ILE A 45 -8.52 -6.84 -11.05
C ILE A 45 -8.70 -7.32 -12.50
N PRO A 46 -9.73 -8.12 -12.80
CA PRO A 46 -9.98 -8.53 -14.17
C PRO A 46 -10.36 -7.31 -14.99
N ASP A 47 -9.89 -7.25 -16.23
CA ASP A 47 -10.28 -6.20 -17.17
C ASP A 47 -11.66 -6.49 -17.78
N ALA A 48 -12.64 -6.58 -16.89
CA ALA A 48 -14.02 -6.93 -17.23
C ALA A 48 -14.63 -5.86 -18.14
N GLU A 49 -15.20 -6.30 -19.25
CA GLU A 49 -16.07 -5.46 -20.08
C GLU A 49 -17.43 -5.30 -19.39
N LEU A 50 -17.80 -4.06 -19.11
CA LEU A 50 -19.01 -3.64 -18.40
C LEU A 50 -19.69 -2.51 -19.19
N ILE A 51 -20.88 -2.11 -18.75
CA ILE A 51 -21.65 -1.02 -19.34
C ILE A 51 -21.81 0.08 -18.29
N ASP A 52 -21.45 1.32 -18.63
CA ASP A 52 -21.62 2.46 -17.74
C ASP A 52 -23.07 2.99 -17.70
N GLN A 53 -23.33 3.95 -16.81
CA GLN A 53 -24.65 4.57 -16.64
C GLN A 53 -25.15 5.35 -17.86
N ASP A 54 -24.31 5.60 -18.85
CA ASP A 54 -24.64 6.28 -20.10
C ASP A 54 -24.77 5.30 -21.28
N GLY A 55 -24.73 3.99 -21.00
CA GLY A 55 -24.90 2.92 -21.98
C GLY A 55 -23.65 2.61 -22.80
N LYS A 56 -22.46 3.07 -22.38
CA LYS A 56 -21.19 2.82 -23.09
C LYS A 56 -20.50 1.57 -22.55
N SER A 57 -19.92 0.78 -23.46
CA SER A 57 -19.00 -0.29 -23.06
C SER A 57 -17.73 0.31 -22.47
N VAL A 58 -17.29 -0.22 -21.33
CA VAL A 58 -16.09 0.21 -20.59
C VAL A 58 -15.34 -1.00 -20.05
N HIS A 59 -14.02 -0.94 -20.11
CA HIS A 59 -13.12 -1.94 -19.53
C HIS A 59 -12.71 -1.51 -18.11
N LEU A 60 -13.11 -2.30 -17.10
CA LEU A 60 -12.92 -1.95 -15.68
C LEU A 60 -11.47 -1.60 -15.35
N TYR A 61 -10.50 -2.39 -15.81
CA TYR A 61 -9.10 -2.13 -15.50
C TYR A 61 -8.53 -1.05 -16.41
N THR A 62 -8.56 -1.26 -17.72
CA THR A 62 -7.87 -0.39 -18.67
C THR A 62 -8.44 1.02 -18.68
N ASP A 63 -9.77 1.18 -18.62
CA ASP A 63 -10.42 2.48 -18.75
C ASP A 63 -10.63 3.20 -17.42
N LEU A 64 -10.70 2.47 -16.28
CA LEU A 64 -11.07 3.04 -14.99
C LEU A 64 -9.98 2.89 -13.90
N VAL A 65 -9.25 1.78 -13.82
CA VAL A 65 -8.33 1.55 -12.69
C VAL A 65 -6.86 1.81 -13.03
N LYS A 66 -6.43 1.53 -14.27
CA LYS A 66 -5.03 1.60 -14.67
C LYS A 66 -4.40 2.94 -14.33
N GLY A 67 -3.29 2.89 -13.60
CA GLY A 67 -2.52 4.04 -13.15
C GLY A 67 -3.22 4.94 -12.13
N ARG A 68 -4.32 4.50 -11.51
CA ARG A 68 -5.11 5.28 -10.53
C ARG A 68 -5.28 4.57 -9.20
N VAL A 69 -5.75 5.32 -8.22
CA VAL A 69 -6.33 4.79 -6.99
C VAL A 69 -7.84 4.68 -7.19
N ALA A 70 -8.41 3.51 -6.90
CA ALA A 70 -9.83 3.24 -7.11
C ALA A 70 -10.49 2.80 -5.81
N ALA A 71 -11.73 3.25 -5.58
CA ALA A 71 -12.62 2.70 -4.57
C ALA A 71 -13.80 2.02 -5.27
N LEU A 72 -13.86 0.70 -5.20
CA LEU A 72 -14.94 -0.11 -5.76
C LEU A 72 -15.99 -0.38 -4.69
N SER A 73 -17.25 -0.21 -5.06
CA SER A 73 -18.43 -0.55 -4.29
C SER A 73 -19.29 -1.52 -5.09
N PHE A 74 -19.99 -2.41 -4.41
CA PHE A 74 -20.89 -3.39 -5.01
C PHE A 74 -22.28 -3.15 -4.45
N ILE A 75 -23.23 -2.78 -5.31
CA ILE A 75 -24.58 -2.34 -4.93
C ILE A 75 -25.64 -3.01 -5.80
N PHE A 76 -26.91 -2.86 -5.47
CA PHE A 76 -27.98 -3.14 -6.42
C PHE A 76 -29.15 -2.18 -6.17
N THR A 77 -29.82 -1.74 -7.23
CA THR A 77 -30.74 -0.58 -7.14
C THR A 77 -32.04 -0.86 -6.40
N THR A 78 -32.41 -2.15 -6.24
CA THR A 78 -33.60 -2.57 -5.50
C THR A 78 -33.37 -2.73 -4.00
N CYS A 79 -32.14 -2.55 -3.51
CA CYS A 79 -31.82 -2.59 -2.09
C CYS A 79 -32.39 -1.35 -1.38
N THR A 80 -33.31 -1.55 -0.43
CA THR A 80 -33.96 -0.48 0.33
C THR A 80 -33.37 -0.28 1.74
N THR A 81 -32.32 -1.00 2.09
CA THR A 81 -31.72 -0.99 3.43
C THR A 81 -30.36 -0.29 3.43
N ILE A 82 -29.30 -1.02 3.07
CA ILE A 82 -27.91 -0.60 3.27
C ILE A 82 -27.35 0.22 2.10
N CYS A 83 -27.75 -0.10 0.86
CA CYS A 83 -27.23 0.58 -0.32
C CYS A 83 -27.54 2.09 -0.33
N PRO A 84 -28.71 2.59 0.12
CA PRO A 84 -28.94 4.03 0.22
C PRO A 84 -28.00 4.74 1.21
N LEU A 85 -27.61 4.06 2.30
CA LEU A 85 -26.63 4.60 3.25
C LEU A 85 -25.25 4.70 2.60
N ILE A 86 -24.82 3.62 1.92
CA ILE A 86 -23.56 3.59 1.16
C ILE A 86 -23.56 4.65 0.05
N GLY A 87 -24.67 4.82 -0.67
CA GLY A 87 -24.81 5.85 -1.70
C GLY A 87 -24.63 7.26 -1.13
N ALA A 88 -25.24 7.55 0.02
CA ALA A 88 -25.06 8.82 0.72
C ALA A 88 -23.60 9.02 1.21
N ASP A 89 -22.95 7.96 1.70
CA ASP A 89 -21.54 8.00 2.10
C ASP A 89 -20.60 8.22 0.92
N LEU A 90 -20.84 7.58 -0.22
CA LEU A 90 -20.09 7.83 -1.46
C LEU A 90 -20.31 9.25 -1.97
N GLY A 91 -21.53 9.78 -1.85
CA GLY A 91 -21.84 11.18 -2.13
C GLY A 91 -21.05 12.16 -1.26
N ARG A 92 -20.89 11.86 0.04
CA ARG A 92 -20.02 12.61 0.95
C ARG A 92 -18.54 12.44 0.60
N LEU A 93 -18.10 11.21 0.37
CA LEU A 93 -16.72 10.89 -0.02
C LEU A 93 -16.28 11.66 -1.26
N GLN A 94 -17.15 11.77 -2.27
CA GLN A 94 -16.88 12.60 -3.45
C GLN A 94 -16.55 14.06 -3.07
N THR A 95 -17.22 14.60 -2.05
CA THR A 95 -17.08 15.98 -1.60
C THR A 95 -15.74 16.15 -0.88
N GLU A 96 -15.38 15.20 -0.02
CA GLU A 96 -14.08 15.14 0.67
C GLU A 96 -12.91 15.02 -0.32
N LEU A 97 -13.09 14.24 -1.40
CA LEU A 97 -12.06 14.06 -2.42
C LEU A 97 -11.86 15.30 -3.31
N GLY A 98 -12.89 16.13 -3.47
CA GLY A 98 -12.81 17.39 -4.22
C GLY A 98 -12.21 17.20 -5.61
N GLN A 99 -11.14 17.95 -5.92
CA GLN A 99 -10.47 17.92 -7.22
C GLN A 99 -9.65 16.64 -7.48
N ALA A 100 -9.39 15.82 -6.45
CA ALA A 100 -8.67 14.56 -6.65
C ALA A 100 -9.53 13.51 -7.37
N LEU A 101 -10.85 13.63 -7.27
CA LEU A 101 -11.82 12.76 -7.92
C LEU A 101 -11.81 12.97 -9.44
N GLY A 102 -11.78 11.86 -10.19
CA GLY A 102 -11.70 11.86 -11.66
C GLY A 102 -10.29 12.05 -12.22
N GLY A 103 -9.34 12.47 -11.39
CA GLY A 103 -7.91 12.50 -11.71
C GLY A 103 -7.20 11.25 -11.21
N ASN A 104 -6.47 11.38 -10.10
CA ASN A 104 -5.72 10.26 -9.50
C ASN A 104 -6.62 9.26 -8.76
N ILE A 105 -7.83 9.68 -8.34
CA ILE A 105 -8.77 8.86 -7.58
C ILE A 105 -10.07 8.70 -8.37
N VAL A 106 -10.61 7.47 -8.42
CA VAL A 106 -11.92 7.19 -9.02
C VAL A 106 -12.81 6.41 -8.06
N LEU A 107 -14.11 6.69 -8.12
CA LEU A 107 -15.14 5.89 -7.46
C LEU A 107 -15.83 5.02 -8.52
N ILE A 108 -16.05 3.76 -8.19
CA ILE A 108 -16.68 2.79 -9.10
C ILE A 108 -17.74 2.04 -8.31
N SER A 109 -18.98 2.05 -8.79
CA SER A 109 -20.08 1.24 -8.22
C SER A 109 -20.52 0.22 -9.25
N VAL A 110 -20.40 -1.07 -8.93
CA VAL A 110 -20.79 -2.17 -9.82
C VAL A 110 -22.07 -2.81 -9.30
N SER A 111 -23.06 -2.98 -10.17
CA SER A 111 -24.27 -3.73 -9.81
C SER A 111 -23.95 -5.20 -9.58
N VAL A 112 -24.51 -5.78 -8.51
CA VAL A 112 -24.52 -7.24 -8.27
C VAL A 112 -25.81 -7.92 -8.76
N ASP A 113 -26.79 -7.13 -9.22
CA ASP A 113 -28.02 -7.58 -9.87
C ASP A 113 -28.16 -7.01 -11.30
N PRO A 114 -27.25 -7.38 -12.21
CA PRO A 114 -27.27 -6.84 -13.57
C PRO A 114 -28.53 -7.20 -14.38
N ALA A 115 -29.28 -8.23 -13.98
CA ALA A 115 -30.53 -8.60 -14.63
C ALA A 115 -31.63 -7.54 -14.42
N THR A 116 -31.59 -6.85 -13.28
CA THR A 116 -32.53 -5.77 -12.95
C THR A 116 -31.94 -4.40 -13.22
N ASP A 117 -30.65 -4.21 -12.94
CA ASP A 117 -29.99 -2.91 -12.94
C ASP A 117 -29.48 -2.51 -14.32
N THR A 118 -30.37 -1.97 -15.14
CA THR A 118 -30.02 -1.37 -16.44
C THR A 118 -29.18 -0.09 -16.27
N PRO A 119 -28.46 0.37 -17.32
CA PRO A 119 -27.75 1.65 -17.30
C PRO A 119 -28.62 2.83 -16.81
N GLU A 120 -29.88 2.90 -17.24
CA GLU A 120 -30.82 3.95 -16.83
C GLU A 120 -31.13 3.90 -15.34
N ARG A 121 -31.29 2.69 -14.78
CA ARG A 121 -31.53 2.52 -13.34
C ARG A 121 -30.28 2.85 -12.53
N MET A 122 -29.11 2.45 -13.00
CA MET A 122 -27.84 2.83 -12.37
C MET A 122 -27.65 4.34 -12.40
N LYS A 123 -27.95 5.01 -13.52
CA LYS A 123 -27.93 6.47 -13.64
C LYS A 123 -28.90 7.14 -12.68
N ALA A 124 -30.13 6.67 -12.61
CA ALA A 124 -31.15 7.20 -11.71
C ALA A 124 -30.78 6.98 -10.23
N TRP A 125 -30.15 5.85 -9.89
CA TRP A 125 -29.67 5.57 -8.55
C TRP A 125 -28.51 6.52 -8.18
N GLY A 126 -27.49 6.67 -9.04
CA GLY A 126 -26.39 7.59 -8.80
C GLY A 126 -26.82 9.05 -8.69
N ALA A 127 -27.83 9.46 -9.46
CA ALA A 127 -28.39 10.81 -9.41
C ALA A 127 -29.01 11.15 -8.04
N GLN A 128 -29.62 10.18 -7.35
CA GLN A 128 -30.17 10.38 -6.00
C GLN A 128 -29.11 10.80 -4.97
N PHE A 129 -27.85 10.41 -5.19
CA PHE A 129 -26.72 10.72 -4.31
C PHE A 129 -25.80 11.79 -4.89
N GLY A 130 -26.21 12.43 -5.98
CA GLY A 130 -25.46 13.49 -6.64
C GLY A 130 -24.14 13.02 -7.22
N ALA A 131 -24.08 11.84 -7.84
CA ALA A 131 -22.89 11.35 -8.53
C ALA A 131 -22.40 12.38 -9.58
N LYS A 132 -21.09 12.67 -9.56
CA LYS A 132 -20.40 13.61 -10.47
C LYS A 132 -19.33 12.89 -11.29
N PRO A 133 -18.75 13.53 -12.32
CA PRO A 133 -17.61 12.99 -13.05
C PRO A 133 -16.51 12.48 -12.10
N GLY A 134 -15.98 11.29 -12.40
CA GLY A 134 -15.04 10.56 -11.53
C GLY A 134 -15.70 9.49 -10.66
N TRP A 135 -17.04 9.43 -10.61
CA TRP A 135 -17.80 8.29 -10.09
C TRP A 135 -18.54 7.58 -11.22
N SER A 136 -18.09 6.36 -11.56
CA SER A 136 -18.72 5.52 -12.60
C SER A 136 -19.67 4.51 -11.96
N LEU A 137 -20.85 4.33 -12.55
CA LEU A 137 -21.82 3.33 -12.13
C LEU A 137 -21.99 2.31 -13.25
N LEU A 138 -21.69 1.04 -12.94
CA LEU A 138 -21.48 -0.01 -13.93
C LEU A 138 -22.47 -1.16 -13.73
N THR A 139 -22.94 -1.72 -14.83
CA THR A 139 -23.67 -2.98 -14.90
C THR A 139 -23.05 -3.85 -16.01
N GLY A 140 -23.57 -5.05 -16.29
CA GLY A 140 -23.00 -5.90 -17.33
C GLY A 140 -23.58 -7.30 -17.35
N ASP A 141 -22.83 -8.26 -17.88
CA ASP A 141 -23.24 -9.66 -17.83
C ASP A 141 -23.08 -10.26 -16.43
N LYS A 142 -24.05 -11.10 -16.02
CA LYS A 142 -24.06 -11.74 -14.69
C LYS A 142 -22.83 -12.60 -14.43
N GLN A 143 -22.38 -13.35 -15.43
CA GLN A 143 -21.18 -14.20 -15.32
C GLN A 143 -19.94 -13.34 -15.10
N THR A 144 -19.82 -12.24 -15.84
CA THR A 144 -18.72 -11.27 -15.69
C THR A 144 -18.69 -10.64 -14.30
N VAL A 145 -19.85 -10.16 -13.81
CA VAL A 145 -19.98 -9.59 -12.46
C VAL A 145 -19.65 -10.62 -11.38
N ASP A 146 -20.12 -11.87 -11.52
CA ASP A 146 -19.84 -12.94 -10.55
C ASP A 146 -18.35 -13.29 -10.50
N GLN A 147 -17.66 -13.31 -11.65
CA GLN A 147 -16.21 -13.51 -11.70
C GLN A 147 -15.46 -12.38 -11.02
N LEU A 148 -15.87 -11.12 -11.24
CA LEU A 148 -15.31 -9.96 -10.56
C LEU A 148 -15.48 -10.08 -9.04
N LEU A 149 -16.70 -10.35 -8.57
CA LEU A 149 -17.01 -10.53 -7.15
C LEU A 149 -16.18 -11.66 -6.53
N LYS A 150 -16.00 -12.79 -7.23
CA LYS A 150 -15.14 -13.89 -6.76
C LYS A 150 -13.69 -13.44 -6.64
N ARG A 151 -13.19 -12.67 -7.61
CA ARG A 151 -11.80 -12.19 -7.61
C ARG A 151 -11.50 -11.23 -6.47
N VAL A 152 -12.46 -10.36 -6.14
CA VAL A 152 -12.35 -9.45 -4.99
C VAL A 152 -12.83 -10.07 -3.69
N GLY A 153 -13.22 -11.35 -3.66
CA GLY A 153 -13.62 -12.09 -2.46
C GLY A 153 -14.91 -11.60 -1.81
N LEU A 154 -15.85 -11.06 -2.60
CA LEU A 154 -17.15 -10.54 -2.16
C LEU A 154 -18.34 -11.29 -2.77
N TYR A 155 -18.09 -12.40 -3.47
CA TYR A 155 -19.15 -13.21 -4.07
C TYR A 155 -20.00 -13.90 -3.00
N THR A 156 -21.31 -13.78 -3.13
CA THR A 156 -22.31 -14.52 -2.39
C THR A 156 -23.39 -15.02 -3.36
N PRO A 157 -23.90 -16.26 -3.19
CA PRO A 157 -25.05 -16.73 -3.97
C PRO A 157 -26.35 -16.01 -3.60
N ASP A 158 -26.45 -15.52 -2.36
CA ASP A 158 -27.57 -14.72 -1.88
C ASP A 158 -27.18 -13.24 -1.89
N ILE A 159 -27.86 -12.47 -2.73
CA ILE A 159 -27.67 -11.03 -2.86
C ILE A 159 -27.97 -10.27 -1.56
N GLN A 160 -28.85 -10.77 -0.70
CA GLN A 160 -29.13 -10.14 0.60
C GLN A 160 -27.98 -10.31 1.59
N SER A 161 -27.10 -11.28 1.36
CA SER A 161 -25.92 -11.56 2.18
C SER A 161 -24.65 -10.84 1.69
N HIS A 162 -24.76 -9.89 0.76
CA HIS A 162 -23.57 -9.18 0.27
C HIS A 162 -23.00 -8.23 1.34
N SER A 163 -21.68 -8.30 1.55
CA SER A 163 -20.99 -7.49 2.56
C SER A 163 -20.76 -6.05 2.07
N PRO A 164 -20.97 -5.02 2.91
CA PRO A 164 -20.85 -3.61 2.53
C PRO A 164 -19.40 -3.11 2.54
N PHE A 165 -18.49 -3.84 1.89
CA PHE A 165 -17.09 -3.45 1.80
C PHE A 165 -16.84 -2.59 0.56
N LEU A 166 -16.06 -1.52 0.74
CA LEU A 166 -15.35 -0.90 -0.36
C LEU A 166 -14.02 -1.62 -0.56
N VAL A 167 -13.66 -1.88 -1.81
CA VAL A 167 -12.32 -2.35 -2.18
C VAL A 167 -11.50 -1.15 -2.62
N LEU A 168 -10.48 -0.80 -1.85
CA LEU A 168 -9.58 0.32 -2.15
C LEU A 168 -8.32 -0.25 -2.81
N ILE A 169 -7.92 0.30 -3.96
CA ILE A 169 -6.86 -0.26 -4.79
C ILE A 169 -5.97 0.85 -5.29
N ASN A 170 -4.66 0.64 -5.26
CA ASN A 170 -3.68 1.47 -5.95
C ASN A 170 -2.97 0.62 -7.02
N ASP A 171 -3.30 0.84 -8.29
CA ASP A 171 -2.70 0.05 -9.39
C ASP A 171 -1.19 0.30 -9.56
N ARG A 172 -0.71 1.50 -9.20
CA ARG A 172 0.71 1.86 -9.33
C ARG A 172 1.57 1.00 -8.41
N THR A 173 1.08 0.76 -7.20
CA THR A 173 1.81 0.02 -6.16
C THR A 173 1.40 -1.46 -6.09
N GLY A 174 0.19 -1.78 -6.54
CA GLY A 174 -0.43 -3.09 -6.32
C GLY A 174 -1.04 -3.25 -4.93
N ASP A 175 -1.04 -2.20 -4.10
CA ASP A 175 -1.67 -2.25 -2.79
C ASP A 175 -3.18 -2.27 -2.93
N TRP A 176 -3.82 -3.05 -2.06
CA TRP A 176 -5.25 -3.06 -1.94
C TRP A 176 -5.66 -3.36 -0.51
N THR A 177 -6.86 -2.93 -0.14
CA THR A 177 -7.48 -3.25 1.15
C THR A 177 -9.00 -3.20 1.04
N ARG A 178 -9.69 -3.68 2.07
CA ARG A 178 -11.14 -3.52 2.21
C ARG A 178 -11.44 -2.67 3.43
N VAL A 179 -12.40 -1.76 3.28
CA VAL A 179 -12.93 -0.96 4.38
C VAL A 179 -14.44 -1.14 4.44
N SER A 180 -15.00 -1.26 5.64
CA SER A 180 -16.45 -1.31 5.81
C SER A 180 -17.02 0.06 5.46
N ALA A 181 -17.89 0.11 4.46
CA ALA A 181 -18.54 1.34 4.01
C ALA A 181 -19.49 1.92 5.07
N LEU A 182 -19.99 1.09 5.99
CA LEU A 182 -20.86 1.52 7.08
C LEU A 182 -20.11 1.98 8.32
N GLU A 183 -19.00 1.33 8.64
CA GLU A 183 -18.28 1.60 9.89
C GLU A 183 -17.22 2.68 9.72
N THR A 184 -16.72 2.88 8.51
CA THR A 184 -15.64 3.83 8.22
C THR A 184 -16.23 5.14 7.72
N PRO A 185 -16.07 6.27 8.44
CA PRO A 185 -16.59 7.56 7.99
C PRO A 185 -15.99 7.98 6.64
N PRO A 186 -16.75 8.66 5.76
CA PRO A 186 -16.26 9.11 4.45
C PRO A 186 -14.96 9.91 4.50
N ALA A 187 -14.80 10.80 5.49
CA ALA A 187 -13.57 11.57 5.67
C ALA A 187 -12.35 10.66 5.93
N LYS A 188 -12.53 9.55 6.67
CA LYS A 188 -11.45 8.59 6.91
C LYS A 188 -11.12 7.78 5.66
N ILE A 189 -12.12 7.42 4.86
CA ILE A 189 -11.92 6.77 3.55
C ILE A 189 -11.16 7.71 2.61
N ALA A 190 -11.50 9.01 2.59
CA ALA A 190 -10.80 10.03 1.81
C ALA A 190 -9.32 10.14 2.22
N GLU A 191 -9.03 10.19 3.52
CA GLU A 191 -7.65 10.21 4.05
C GLU A 191 -6.86 8.97 3.58
N ILE A 192 -7.47 7.77 3.65
CA ILE A 192 -6.83 6.53 3.19
C ILE A 192 -6.52 6.61 1.69
N LEU A 193 -7.48 7.03 0.88
CA LEU A 193 -7.30 7.14 -0.58
C LEU A 193 -6.23 8.17 -0.95
N GLN A 194 -6.21 9.33 -0.29
CA GLN A 194 -5.19 10.37 -0.49
C GLN A 194 -3.81 9.85 -0.11
N LYS A 195 -3.67 9.20 1.05
CA LYS A 195 -2.41 8.58 1.46
C LYS A 195 -1.95 7.49 0.47
N MET A 196 -2.89 6.70 -0.06
CA MET A 196 -2.59 5.75 -1.12
C MET A 196 -2.06 6.44 -2.37
N THR A 197 -2.54 7.63 -2.74
CA THR A 197 -1.98 8.38 -3.88
C THR A 197 -0.59 8.96 -3.63
N GLU A 198 -0.30 9.35 -2.40
CA GLU A 198 0.98 9.97 -2.03
C GLU A 198 2.11 8.95 -1.96
N THR A 199 1.86 7.80 -1.34
CA THR A 199 2.91 6.84 -1.00
C THR A 199 3.26 5.93 -2.18
N SER A 200 4.33 6.23 -2.92
CA SER A 200 4.88 5.25 -3.88
C SER A 200 5.51 4.06 -3.13
N PRO A 201 5.75 2.90 -3.78
CA PRO A 201 6.45 1.78 -3.13
C PRO A 201 7.86 2.19 -2.69
N ALA A 202 8.50 3.06 -3.47
CA ALA A 202 9.79 3.65 -3.13
C ALA A 202 9.69 4.59 -1.92
N GLU A 203 8.62 5.38 -1.79
CA GLU A 203 8.39 6.23 -0.61
C GLU A 203 8.24 5.39 0.66
N ARG A 204 7.47 4.30 0.56
CA ARG A 204 7.28 3.38 1.68
C ARG A 204 8.57 2.66 2.06
N TYR A 205 9.39 2.28 1.08
CA TYR A 205 10.62 1.53 1.30
C TYR A 205 11.77 2.41 1.80
N PHE A 206 12.00 3.56 1.18
CA PHE A 206 13.13 4.43 1.48
C PHE A 206 12.81 5.47 2.56
N GLY A 207 11.57 6.00 2.59
CA GLY A 207 11.17 7.10 3.46
C GLY A 207 12.06 8.35 3.35
N ASP A 208 11.83 9.31 4.23
CA ASP A 208 12.65 10.52 4.34
C ASP A 208 13.73 10.36 5.43
N ALA A 209 14.70 9.51 5.17
CA ALA A 209 15.94 9.54 5.95
C ALA A 209 16.61 10.91 5.77
N LEU A 210 16.91 11.60 6.88
CA LEU A 210 17.64 12.86 6.85
C LEU A 210 19.13 12.58 6.62
N LEU A 211 19.64 13.06 5.50
CA LEU A 211 21.04 12.97 5.08
C LEU A 211 21.68 14.35 5.09
N THR A 212 23.00 14.39 5.11
CA THR A 212 23.78 15.63 4.94
C THR A 212 24.60 15.51 3.67
N ASN A 213 24.49 16.50 2.79
CA ASN A 213 25.27 16.53 1.55
C ASN A 213 26.72 16.96 1.78
N GLN A 214 27.53 16.97 0.71
CA GLN A 214 28.92 17.39 0.74
C GLN A 214 29.14 18.85 1.16
N ASP A 215 28.11 19.69 1.08
CA ASP A 215 28.13 21.11 1.48
C ASP A 215 27.63 21.32 2.92
N GLY A 216 27.32 20.24 3.66
CA GLY A 216 26.80 20.32 5.02
C GLY A 216 25.30 20.65 5.12
N LYS A 217 24.56 20.66 4.00
CA LYS A 217 23.12 20.95 3.99
C LYS A 217 22.30 19.68 4.25
N PRO A 218 21.22 19.75 5.05
CA PRO A 218 20.31 18.64 5.24
C PRO A 218 19.52 18.37 3.95
N LEU A 219 19.28 17.09 3.66
CA LEU A 219 18.46 16.59 2.56
C LEU A 219 17.60 15.43 3.05
N ARG A 220 16.42 15.28 2.49
CA ARG A 220 15.55 14.12 2.70
C ARG A 220 15.76 13.12 1.57
N LEU A 221 16.09 11.87 1.91
CA LEU A 221 16.41 10.84 0.94
C LEU A 221 15.32 10.69 -0.13
N TYR A 222 14.08 10.43 0.24
CA TYR A 222 13.05 10.23 -0.77
C TYR A 222 12.61 11.55 -1.42
N THR A 223 12.16 12.53 -0.63
CA THR A 223 11.55 13.76 -1.14
C THR A 223 12.51 14.60 -1.98
N ASP A 224 13.78 14.74 -1.57
CA ASP A 224 14.72 15.64 -2.23
C ASP A 224 15.63 14.91 -3.24
N ILE A 225 15.82 13.59 -3.14
CA ILE A 225 16.74 12.82 -4.00
C ILE A 225 15.99 11.84 -4.90
N LEU A 226 15.14 10.96 -4.36
CA LEU A 226 14.57 9.85 -5.12
C LEU A 226 13.30 10.21 -5.91
N LYS A 227 12.43 11.06 -5.37
CA LYS A 227 11.11 11.34 -5.92
C LYS A 227 11.21 11.97 -7.32
N GLY A 228 10.73 11.25 -8.33
CA GLY A 228 10.70 11.71 -9.72
C GLY A 228 12.04 11.59 -10.46
N ASN A 229 13.08 11.03 -9.84
CA ASN A 229 14.42 10.91 -10.42
C ASN A 229 14.81 9.45 -10.62
N VAL A 230 15.62 9.18 -11.65
CA VAL A 230 16.38 7.92 -11.77
C VAL A 230 17.67 8.09 -10.99
N VAL A 231 17.82 7.35 -9.90
CA VAL A 231 18.95 7.51 -8.96
C VAL A 231 19.72 6.21 -8.83
N ILE A 232 21.05 6.29 -8.92
CA ILE A 232 21.96 5.21 -8.56
C ILE A 232 22.48 5.48 -7.14
N ILE A 233 22.14 4.63 -6.20
CA ILE A 233 22.62 4.72 -4.82
C ILE A 233 23.82 3.77 -4.67
N ASN A 234 24.97 4.32 -4.33
CA ASN A 234 26.16 3.54 -3.96
C ASN A 234 26.55 3.86 -2.50
N SER A 235 26.63 2.82 -1.68
CA SER A 235 27.02 2.93 -0.27
C SER A 235 28.45 2.43 -0.09
N PHE A 236 29.32 3.24 0.49
CA PHE A 236 30.71 2.88 0.76
C PHE A 236 31.21 3.55 2.04
N TYR A 237 32.21 2.94 2.67
CA TYR A 237 32.97 3.60 3.75
C TYR A 237 34.02 4.53 3.14
N SER A 238 34.20 5.73 3.69
CA SER A 238 35.24 6.66 3.26
C SER A 238 36.66 6.07 3.36
N THR A 239 36.85 5.06 4.21
CA THR A 239 38.10 4.34 4.42
C THR A 239 38.18 3.00 3.65
N CYS A 240 37.22 2.72 2.76
CA CYS A 240 37.17 1.48 1.99
C CYS A 240 38.36 1.36 1.01
N SER A 241 39.27 0.41 1.27
CA SER A 241 40.51 0.22 0.51
C SER A 241 40.45 -0.94 -0.50
N SER A 242 39.45 -1.80 -0.43
CA SER A 242 39.33 -3.03 -1.22
C SER A 242 38.41 -2.85 -2.44
N VAL A 243 37.17 -3.34 -2.37
CA VAL A 243 36.22 -3.42 -3.49
C VAL A 243 35.96 -2.05 -4.13
N CYS A 244 35.98 -0.97 -3.33
CA CYS A 244 35.74 0.39 -3.80
C CYS A 244 36.76 0.88 -4.86
N ARG A 245 37.99 0.33 -4.90
CA ARG A 245 38.98 0.66 -5.95
C ARG A 245 38.51 0.27 -7.35
N VAL A 246 37.68 -0.75 -7.46
CA VAL A 246 37.19 -1.27 -8.74
C VAL A 246 35.86 -0.62 -9.12
N THR A 247 34.97 -0.36 -8.15
CA THR A 247 33.63 0.19 -8.41
C THR A 247 33.64 1.69 -8.70
N ILE A 248 34.49 2.49 -8.04
CA ILE A 248 34.49 3.95 -8.20
C ILE A 248 34.80 4.40 -9.65
N PRO A 249 35.78 3.83 -10.36
CA PRO A 249 36.04 4.18 -11.76
C PRO A 249 34.85 3.92 -12.69
N VAL A 250 34.09 2.83 -12.45
CA VAL A 250 32.90 2.49 -13.25
C VAL A 250 31.79 3.50 -13.02
N LEU A 251 31.57 3.92 -11.77
CA LEU A 251 30.56 4.94 -11.46
C LEU A 251 30.90 6.30 -12.08
N LYS A 252 32.18 6.64 -12.19
CA LYS A 252 32.62 7.88 -12.85
C LYS A 252 32.23 7.90 -14.33
N GLN A 253 32.26 6.76 -15.03
CA GLN A 253 31.86 6.67 -16.44
C GLN A 253 30.37 6.89 -16.66
N LEU A 254 29.53 6.72 -15.64
CA LEU A 254 28.08 6.95 -15.74
C LEU A 254 27.70 8.43 -15.56
N GLN A 255 28.66 9.29 -15.22
CA GLN A 255 28.45 10.73 -15.00
C GLN A 255 28.80 11.59 -16.24
N GLU A 256 29.33 10.98 -17.30
CA GLU A 256 29.69 11.61 -18.58
C GLU A 256 28.62 11.32 -19.65
#